data_AF-A0A7C8FIJ8-F1
#
_entry.id   AF-A0A7C8FIJ8-F1
#
_cell.length_a   1.000
_cell.length_b   1.000
_cell.length_c   1.000
_cell.angle_alpha   90.00
_cell.angle_beta   90.00
_cell.angle_gamma   90.00
#
_symmetry.space_group_name_H-M   'P 1'
#
loop_
_entity.id
_entity.type
_entity.pdbx_description
1 polymer ?
#
loop_
_entity_poly.entity_id
_entity_poly.type
_entity_poly.pdbx_seq_one_letter_code
_entity_poly.pdbx_strand_id
1 'polypeptide(L)'
;MPHGRNIIWIDCEMTGLDIHRDALIEIAVVATDQELTPLDRGIDVLIRPPQAALDGMNDFVRDMHATSGLLDELADGVTLAEADARVMAYVRRHAPAPQATPLAGNSIGTDRAFLARDLPDLDEHLSYRNIDVSSIKELARRWYPRVYFHAPEKHGGHRALADILESVRELDYYRRTFIAAAPGPTSDACAEAARASEARFASWLDFH
;
A
#
# COMPACT_ATOMS: atom_id res chain seq x y z
N MET A 1 -3.91 14.26 -17.85
CA MET A 1 -4.79 13.18 -17.36
C MET A 1 -5.63 13.76 -16.22
N PRO A 2 -6.96 13.60 -16.18
CA PRO A 2 -7.69 13.90 -14.96
C PRO A 2 -7.15 13.01 -13.85
N HIS A 3 -6.56 13.60 -12.81
CA HIS A 3 -6.11 12.84 -11.65
C HIS A 3 -7.34 12.42 -10.85
N GLY A 4 -7.49 11.11 -10.63
CA GLY A 4 -8.48 10.62 -9.68
C GLY A 4 -8.21 11.27 -8.33
N ARG A 5 -9.25 11.82 -7.69
CA ARG A 5 -9.09 12.51 -6.40
C ARG A 5 -8.88 11.53 -5.23
N ASN A 6 -9.24 10.28 -5.43
CA ASN A 6 -9.19 9.26 -4.39
C ASN A 6 -7.82 8.56 -4.39
N ILE A 7 -7.56 7.82 -3.33
CA ILE A 7 -6.41 6.91 -3.20
C ILE A 7 -6.96 5.53 -2.89
N ILE A 8 -6.44 4.50 -3.55
CA ILE A 8 -6.82 3.11 -3.29
C ILE A 8 -5.72 2.45 -2.47
N TRP A 9 -6.06 2.06 -1.26
CA TRP A 9 -5.17 1.40 -0.32
C TRP A 9 -5.41 -0.10 -0.36
N ILE A 10 -4.32 -0.87 -0.47
CA ILE A 10 -4.37 -2.33 -0.47
C ILE A 10 -3.32 -2.86 0.48
N ASP A 11 -3.64 -3.97 1.12
CA ASP A 11 -2.74 -4.83 1.85
C ASP A 11 -3.17 -6.27 1.55
N CYS A 12 -2.18 -7.12 1.33
CA CYS A 12 -2.36 -8.51 0.98
C CYS A 12 -1.65 -9.39 2.01
N GLU A 13 -2.31 -10.48 2.40
CA GLU A 13 -1.64 -11.57 3.09
C GLU A 13 -1.28 -12.67 2.08
N MET A 14 -0.09 -13.24 2.22
CA MET A 14 0.43 -14.29 1.36
C MET A 14 0.95 -15.48 2.17
N THR A 15 1.07 -16.64 1.53
CA THR A 15 1.77 -17.81 2.12
C THR A 15 3.30 -17.62 2.18
N GLY A 16 3.81 -16.52 1.63
CA GLY A 16 5.22 -16.15 1.61
C GLY A 16 5.48 -15.04 0.60
N LEU A 17 6.75 -14.83 0.23
CA LEU A 17 7.18 -13.71 -0.62
C LEU A 17 7.75 -14.15 -1.99
N ASP A 18 7.74 -15.45 -2.29
CA ASP A 18 8.14 -15.99 -3.60
C ASP A 18 6.97 -15.90 -4.59
N ILE A 19 7.08 -14.98 -5.54
CA ILE A 19 6.05 -14.71 -6.54
C ILE A 19 5.76 -15.91 -7.47
N HIS A 20 6.57 -16.96 -7.47
CA HIS A 20 6.33 -18.16 -8.28
C HIS A 20 5.67 -19.29 -7.50
N ARG A 21 5.78 -19.29 -6.17
CA ARG A 21 5.38 -20.42 -5.32
C ARG A 21 4.28 -20.08 -4.33
N ASP A 22 4.30 -18.86 -3.81
CA ASP A 22 3.39 -18.43 -2.76
C ASP A 22 2.06 -17.94 -3.31
N ALA A 23 1.00 -18.09 -2.52
CA ALA A 23 -0.36 -17.72 -2.90
C ALA A 23 -0.82 -16.46 -2.15
N LEU A 24 -1.59 -15.63 -2.82
CA LEU A 24 -2.42 -14.59 -2.21
C LEU A 24 -3.58 -15.25 -1.44
N ILE A 25 -3.75 -14.90 -0.16
CA ILE A 25 -4.70 -15.56 0.76
C ILE A 25 -5.67 -14.60 1.47
N GLU A 26 -5.35 -13.32 1.56
CA GLU A 26 -6.28 -12.27 1.99
C GLU A 26 -5.97 -11.01 1.17
N ILE A 27 -7.00 -10.27 0.78
CA ILE A 27 -6.84 -8.94 0.19
C ILE A 27 -7.89 -8.01 0.80
N ALA A 28 -7.40 -6.93 1.40
CA ALA A 28 -8.25 -5.84 1.84
C ALA A 28 -8.05 -4.61 0.96
N VAL A 29 -9.11 -3.82 0.79
CA VAL A 29 -9.06 -2.56 0.04
C VAL A 29 -9.85 -1.48 0.77
N VAL A 30 -9.24 -0.30 0.93
CA VAL A 30 -9.88 0.90 1.47
C VAL A 30 -9.67 2.06 0.50
N ALA A 31 -10.73 2.79 0.17
CA ALA A 31 -10.61 4.05 -0.56
C ALA A 31 -10.58 5.24 0.41
N THR A 32 -9.65 6.18 0.20
CA THR A 32 -9.64 7.47 0.89
C THR A 32 -9.78 8.63 -0.09
N ASP A 33 -10.19 9.79 0.43
CA ASP A 33 -9.96 11.06 -0.28
C ASP A 33 -8.49 11.53 -0.15
N GLN A 34 -8.23 12.73 -0.65
CA GLN A 34 -6.91 13.41 -0.64
C GLN A 34 -6.42 13.77 0.76
N GLU A 35 -7.34 13.86 1.71
CA GLU A 35 -7.08 14.21 3.10
C GLU A 35 -6.90 12.97 3.97
N LEU A 36 -6.82 11.79 3.35
CA LEU A 36 -6.66 10.48 3.99
C LEU A 36 -7.90 10.06 4.81
N THR A 37 -9.08 10.63 4.49
CA THR A 37 -10.33 10.23 5.14
C THR A 37 -10.91 9.01 4.42
N PRO A 38 -11.14 7.86 5.10
CA PRO A 38 -11.81 6.71 4.51
C PRO A 38 -13.21 7.07 3.99
N LEU A 39 -13.52 6.65 2.77
CA LEU A 39 -14.81 6.91 2.12
C LEU A 39 -15.90 5.93 2.58
N ASP A 40 -15.51 4.74 3.02
CA ASP A 40 -16.35 3.73 3.66
C ASP A 40 -15.48 2.78 4.51
N ARG A 41 -16.01 1.61 4.88
CA ARG A 41 -15.32 0.61 5.71
C ARG A 41 -14.28 -0.23 4.95
N GLY A 42 -14.19 -0.10 3.63
CA GLY A 42 -13.42 -1.00 2.80
C GLY A 42 -14.12 -2.32 2.48
N ILE A 43 -13.38 -3.19 1.82
CA ILE A 43 -13.70 -4.61 1.60
C ILE A 43 -12.54 -5.46 2.09
N ASP A 44 -12.84 -6.64 2.60
CA ASP A 44 -11.87 -7.64 3.03
C ASP A 44 -12.30 -9.00 2.46
N VAL A 45 -11.38 -9.69 1.79
CA VAL A 45 -11.67 -10.91 1.04
C VAL A 45 -10.62 -11.98 1.32
N LEU A 46 -11.06 -13.04 2.00
CA LEU A 46 -10.29 -14.26 2.16
C LEU A 46 -10.30 -15.09 0.89
N ILE A 47 -9.13 -15.53 0.46
CA ILE A 47 -8.91 -16.32 -0.75
C ILE A 47 -8.41 -17.69 -0.33
N ARG A 48 -9.13 -18.75 -0.75
CA ARG A 48 -8.72 -20.12 -0.47
C ARG A 48 -7.52 -20.50 -1.33
N PRO A 49 -6.32 -20.74 -0.77
CA PRO A 49 -5.16 -21.13 -1.55
C PRO A 49 -5.19 -22.62 -1.93
N PRO A 50 -4.40 -23.03 -2.94
CA PRO A 50 -4.09 -24.43 -3.16
C PRO A 50 -3.34 -25.03 -1.95
N GLN A 51 -3.58 -26.32 -1.66
CA GLN A 51 -2.93 -27.02 -0.54
C GLN A 51 -1.39 -26.97 -0.63
N ALA A 52 -0.82 -27.06 -1.84
CA ALA A 52 0.62 -26.99 -2.03
C ALA A 52 1.26 -25.66 -1.55
N ALA A 53 0.53 -24.54 -1.62
CA ALA A 53 0.99 -23.26 -1.10
C ALA A 53 0.93 -23.24 0.43
N LEU A 54 -0.10 -23.86 1.03
CA LEU A 54 -0.20 -24.02 2.48
C LEU A 54 0.93 -24.89 3.03
N ASP A 55 1.24 -25.99 2.36
CA ASP A 55 2.32 -26.91 2.74
C ASP A 55 3.70 -26.26 2.57
N GLY A 56 3.82 -25.31 1.64
CA GLY A 56 5.05 -24.58 1.32
C GLY A 56 5.40 -23.45 2.30
N MET A 57 4.48 -23.05 3.19
CA MET A 57 4.75 -22.02 4.20
C MET A 57 5.90 -22.43 5.12
N ASN A 58 6.84 -21.50 5.33
CA ASN A 58 7.83 -21.64 6.38
C ASN A 58 7.21 -21.46 7.78
N ASP A 59 7.94 -21.87 8.82
CA ASP A 59 7.45 -21.84 10.21
C ASP A 59 7.06 -20.42 10.65
N PHE A 60 7.83 -19.41 10.26
CA PHE A 60 7.55 -18.02 10.64
C PHE A 60 6.20 -17.53 10.08
N VAL A 61 5.96 -17.72 8.77
CA VAL A 61 4.71 -17.30 8.12
C VAL A 61 3.53 -18.11 8.66
N ARG A 62 3.73 -19.42 8.88
CA ARG A 62 2.70 -20.29 9.46
C ARG A 62 2.31 -19.84 10.86
N ASP A 63 3.27 -19.60 11.74
CA ASP A 63 3.02 -19.19 13.12
C ASP A 63 2.35 -17.80 13.18
N MET A 64 2.76 -16.89 12.30
CA MET A 64 2.16 -15.56 12.14
C MET A 64 0.66 -15.67 11.79
N HIS A 65 0.33 -16.42 10.74
CA HIS A 65 -1.06 -16.60 10.29
C HIS A 65 -1.91 -17.46 11.23
N ALA A 66 -1.28 -18.38 11.97
CA ALA A 66 -1.96 -19.11 13.04
C ALA A 66 -2.32 -18.17 14.21
N THR A 67 -1.40 -17.27 14.57
CA THR A 67 -1.60 -16.32 15.67
C THR A 67 -2.68 -15.27 15.34
N SER A 68 -2.76 -14.84 14.07
CA SER A 68 -3.81 -13.91 13.61
C SER A 68 -5.19 -14.57 13.45
N GLY A 69 -5.25 -15.91 13.51
CA GLY A 69 -6.46 -16.69 13.23
C GLY A 69 -6.76 -16.86 11.74
N LEU A 70 -5.94 -16.28 10.85
CA LEU A 70 -6.18 -16.30 9.40
C LEU A 70 -6.26 -17.74 8.87
N LEU A 71 -5.36 -18.63 9.30
CA LEU A 71 -5.31 -20.02 8.79
C LEU A 71 -6.63 -20.79 9.01
N ASP A 72 -7.33 -20.53 10.11
CA ASP A 72 -8.58 -21.20 10.45
C ASP A 72 -9.73 -20.73 9.53
N GLU A 73 -9.65 -19.50 9.02
CA GLU A 73 -10.68 -18.89 8.17
C GLU A 73 -10.48 -19.21 6.67
N LEU A 74 -9.26 -19.60 6.24
CA LEU A 74 -8.94 -19.83 4.82
C LEU A 74 -9.81 -20.92 4.17
N ALA A 75 -10.27 -21.90 4.94
CA ALA A 75 -11.16 -22.95 4.45
C ALA A 75 -12.48 -22.37 3.93
N ASP A 76 -12.97 -21.28 4.50
CA ASP A 76 -14.21 -20.59 4.12
C ASP A 76 -13.98 -19.48 3.07
N GLY A 77 -12.71 -19.26 2.69
CA GLY A 77 -12.31 -18.32 1.65
C GLY A 77 -12.95 -18.62 0.28
N VAL A 78 -13.00 -17.59 -0.56
CA VAL A 78 -13.51 -17.68 -1.93
C VAL A 78 -12.42 -18.09 -2.90
N THR A 79 -12.80 -18.40 -4.14
CA THR A 79 -11.81 -18.60 -5.21
C THR A 79 -11.14 -17.28 -5.60
N LEU A 80 -9.94 -17.36 -6.17
CA LEU A 80 -9.23 -16.17 -6.65
C LEU A 80 -10.06 -15.36 -7.66
N ALA A 81 -10.77 -16.03 -8.57
CA ALA A 81 -11.64 -15.37 -9.55
C ALA A 81 -12.83 -14.63 -8.90
N GLU A 82 -13.39 -15.18 -7.83
CA GLU A 82 -14.46 -14.51 -7.08
C GLU A 82 -13.91 -13.30 -6.30
N ALA A 83 -12.71 -13.41 -5.74
CA ALA A 83 -12.06 -12.30 -5.07
C ALA A 83 -11.75 -11.16 -6.04
N ASP A 84 -11.21 -11.47 -7.22
CA ASP A 84 -10.98 -10.50 -8.29
C ASP A 84 -12.25 -9.71 -8.63
N ALA A 85 -13.35 -10.44 -8.92
CA ALA A 85 -14.62 -9.82 -9.25
C ALA A 85 -15.14 -8.89 -8.13
N ARG A 86 -15.00 -9.29 -6.86
CA ARG A 86 -15.44 -8.49 -5.70
C ARG A 86 -14.58 -7.24 -5.51
N VAL A 87 -13.26 -7.40 -5.56
CA VAL A 87 -12.30 -6.30 -5.38
C VAL A 87 -12.40 -5.31 -6.53
N MET A 88 -12.42 -5.78 -7.77
CA MET A 88 -12.60 -4.92 -8.93
C MET A 88 -13.94 -4.18 -8.87
N ALA A 89 -15.03 -4.83 -8.46
CA ALA A 89 -16.31 -4.16 -8.25
C ALA A 89 -16.23 -3.06 -7.17
N TYR A 90 -15.47 -3.26 -6.09
CA TYR A 90 -15.20 -2.22 -5.09
C TYR A 90 -14.40 -1.06 -5.70
N VAL A 91 -13.26 -1.35 -6.31
CA VAL A 91 -12.35 -0.34 -6.86
C VAL A 91 -13.02 0.50 -7.95
N ARG A 92 -13.82 -0.07 -8.85
CA ARG A 92 -14.55 0.70 -9.88
C ARG A 92 -15.53 1.71 -9.31
N ARG A 93 -16.08 1.51 -8.10
CA ARG A 93 -16.96 2.49 -7.46
C ARG A 93 -16.19 3.73 -7.00
N HIS A 94 -14.96 3.56 -6.52
CA HIS A 94 -14.16 4.65 -5.95
C HIS A 94 -13.11 5.22 -6.93
N ALA A 95 -12.74 4.45 -7.95
CA ALA A 95 -11.77 4.81 -8.97
C ALA A 95 -12.32 4.39 -10.36
N PRO A 96 -13.35 5.06 -10.89
CA PRO A 96 -14.02 4.60 -12.12
C PRO A 96 -13.15 4.77 -13.38
N ALA A 97 -12.25 5.76 -13.38
CA ALA A 97 -11.36 6.01 -14.52
C ALA A 97 -10.10 5.12 -14.42
N PRO A 98 -9.78 4.33 -15.45
CA PRO A 98 -8.58 3.50 -15.46
C PRO A 98 -7.31 4.36 -15.41
N GLN A 99 -6.29 3.85 -14.73
CA GLN A 99 -4.94 4.42 -14.57
C GLN A 99 -4.87 5.81 -13.93
N ALA A 100 -6.00 6.35 -13.47
CA ALA A 100 -6.09 7.70 -12.90
C ALA A 100 -5.79 7.74 -11.39
N THR A 101 -5.85 6.59 -10.71
CA THR A 101 -5.81 6.48 -9.24
C THR A 101 -4.61 5.64 -8.80
N PRO A 102 -3.74 6.15 -7.91
CA PRO A 102 -2.57 5.41 -7.44
C PRO A 102 -2.96 4.29 -6.46
N LEU A 103 -2.11 3.26 -6.44
CA LEU A 103 -2.09 2.23 -5.41
C LEU A 103 -1.30 2.73 -4.19
N ALA A 104 -1.79 2.50 -2.99
CA ALA A 104 -1.16 2.93 -1.74
C ALA A 104 -1.09 1.79 -0.71
N GLY A 105 -0.08 1.84 0.15
CA GLY A 105 0.14 0.86 1.22
C GLY A 105 1.53 0.98 1.83
N ASN A 106 1.87 0.11 2.77
CA ASN A 106 3.22 -0.02 3.29
C ASN A 106 3.99 -1.08 2.52
N SER A 107 5.17 -0.75 1.97
CA SER A 107 5.98 -1.72 1.22
C SER A 107 5.21 -2.33 0.03
N ILE A 108 4.27 -1.54 -0.50
CA ILE A 108 3.22 -1.93 -1.46
C ILE A 108 3.74 -2.50 -2.79
N GLY A 109 5.05 -2.40 -3.05
CA GLY A 109 5.69 -3.06 -4.18
C GLY A 109 5.59 -4.58 -4.12
N THR A 110 5.60 -5.18 -2.93
CA THR A 110 5.41 -6.63 -2.74
C THR A 110 3.99 -7.02 -3.13
N ASP A 111 2.98 -6.37 -2.56
CA ASP A 111 1.57 -6.63 -2.87
C ASP A 111 1.32 -6.45 -4.36
N ARG A 112 1.84 -5.37 -4.94
CA ARG A 112 1.69 -5.09 -6.37
C ARG A 112 2.24 -6.21 -7.26
N ALA A 113 3.33 -6.87 -6.86
CA ALA A 113 3.85 -8.01 -7.61
C ALA A 113 2.86 -9.17 -7.63
N PHE A 114 2.22 -9.47 -6.50
CA PHE A 114 1.15 -10.47 -6.42
C PHE A 114 -0.11 -10.04 -7.18
N LEU A 115 -0.52 -8.78 -7.10
CA LEU A 115 -1.65 -8.26 -7.87
C LEU A 115 -1.41 -8.40 -9.37
N ALA A 116 -0.23 -8.04 -9.87
CA ALA A 116 0.09 -8.17 -11.29
C ALA A 116 0.05 -9.64 -11.80
N ARG A 117 0.33 -10.61 -10.92
CA ARG A 117 0.28 -12.04 -11.24
C ARG A 117 -1.15 -12.60 -11.15
N ASP A 118 -1.84 -12.31 -10.04
CA ASP A 118 -3.07 -13.00 -9.63
C ASP A 118 -4.33 -12.23 -9.97
N LEU A 119 -4.25 -10.89 -10.01
CA LEU A 119 -5.34 -9.94 -10.23
C LEU A 119 -4.95 -8.91 -11.31
N PRO A 120 -4.56 -9.33 -12.53
CA PRO A 120 -3.96 -8.45 -13.54
C PRO A 120 -4.87 -7.29 -13.96
N ASP A 121 -6.18 -7.53 -14.09
CA ASP A 121 -7.16 -6.50 -14.44
C ASP A 121 -7.19 -5.37 -13.39
N LEU A 122 -7.00 -5.71 -12.11
CA LEU A 122 -6.93 -4.75 -11.03
C LEU A 122 -5.63 -3.92 -11.10
N ASP A 123 -4.48 -4.56 -11.32
CA ASP A 123 -3.19 -3.86 -11.45
C ASP A 123 -3.19 -2.90 -12.66
N GLU A 124 -3.74 -3.33 -13.80
CA GLU A 124 -3.86 -2.52 -15.01
C GLU A 124 -4.83 -1.35 -14.87
N HIS A 125 -5.89 -1.53 -14.07
CA HIS A 125 -6.89 -0.50 -13.82
C HIS A 125 -6.35 0.60 -12.90
N LEU A 126 -5.43 0.30 -12.00
CA LEU A 126 -4.77 1.29 -11.14
C LEU A 126 -3.59 1.96 -11.86
N SER A 127 -3.18 3.14 -11.39
CA SER A 127 -1.99 3.80 -11.92
C SER A 127 -0.75 2.94 -11.66
N TYR A 128 0.23 2.97 -12.57
CA TYR A 128 1.56 2.36 -12.35
C TYR A 128 2.32 2.98 -11.16
N ARG A 129 1.88 4.16 -10.69
CA ARG A 129 2.50 4.85 -9.54
C ARG A 129 1.97 4.31 -8.22
N ASN A 130 2.88 4.24 -7.25
CA ASN A 130 2.59 3.85 -5.89
C ASN A 130 2.74 5.05 -4.94
N ILE A 131 1.89 5.10 -3.92
CA ILE A 131 2.11 5.87 -2.69
C ILE A 131 2.58 4.87 -1.63
N ASP A 132 3.89 4.78 -1.43
CA ASP A 132 4.49 3.84 -0.48
C ASP A 132 4.83 4.55 0.83
N VAL A 133 4.08 4.24 1.89
CA VAL A 133 4.27 4.80 3.23
C VAL A 133 5.63 4.39 3.80
N SER A 134 6.14 3.19 3.46
CA SER A 134 7.45 2.71 3.90
C SER A 134 8.59 3.55 3.33
N SER A 135 8.43 4.13 2.13
CA SER A 135 9.41 5.07 1.59
C SER A 135 9.53 6.32 2.46
N ILE A 136 8.40 6.87 2.93
CA ILE A 136 8.39 8.05 3.81
C ILE A 136 8.96 7.71 5.18
N LYS A 137 8.59 6.56 5.76
CA LYS A 137 9.16 6.04 7.01
C LYS A 137 10.68 5.94 6.96
N GLU A 138 11.24 5.41 5.87
CA GLU A 138 12.68 5.28 5.69
C GLU A 138 13.39 6.63 5.58
N LEU A 139 12.77 7.64 4.95
CA LEU A 139 13.31 9.00 4.91
C LEU A 139 13.23 9.69 6.27
N ALA A 140 12.11 9.56 6.98
CA ALA A 140 11.93 10.08 8.34
C ALA A 140 12.99 9.51 9.29
N ARG A 141 13.26 8.20 9.20
CA ARG A 141 14.31 7.53 10.00
C ARG A 141 15.71 8.13 9.80
N ARG A 142 16.03 8.57 8.59
CA ARG A 142 17.36 9.11 8.24
C ARG A 142 17.47 10.60 8.52
N TRP A 143 16.43 11.36 8.21
CA TRP A 143 16.49 12.82 8.23
C TRP A 143 15.98 13.41 9.55
N TYR A 144 14.99 12.79 10.18
CA TYR A 144 14.42 13.26 11.45
C TYR A 144 14.10 12.08 12.38
N PRO A 145 15.10 11.50 13.06
CA PRO A 145 14.91 10.36 13.95
C PRO A 145 13.82 10.55 15.01
N ARG A 146 13.60 11.79 15.49
CA ARG A 146 12.50 12.11 16.42
C ARG A 146 11.13 11.83 15.81
N VAL A 147 10.92 12.16 14.53
CA VAL A 147 9.65 11.84 13.86
C VAL A 147 9.49 10.32 13.77
N TYR A 148 10.54 9.60 13.38
CA TYR A 148 10.48 8.15 13.28
C TYR A 148 10.14 7.45 14.61
N PHE A 149 10.84 7.79 15.69
CA PHE A 149 10.62 7.13 17.00
C PHE A 149 9.30 7.50 17.68
N HIS A 150 8.61 8.54 17.21
CA HIS A 150 7.30 8.95 17.73
C HIS A 150 6.14 8.57 16.79
N ALA A 151 6.41 7.80 15.73
CA ALA A 151 5.35 7.25 14.88
C ALA A 151 4.46 6.29 15.70
N PRO A 152 3.13 6.24 15.43
CA PRO A 152 2.22 5.33 16.13
C PRO A 152 2.64 3.87 15.98
N GLU A 153 2.54 3.10 17.06
CA GLU A 153 2.75 1.64 17.01
C GLU A 153 1.66 0.96 16.18
N LYS A 154 2.04 -0.09 15.45
CA LYS A 154 1.12 -0.96 14.72
C LYS A 154 0.68 -2.12 15.61
N HIS A 155 -0.62 -2.40 15.60
CA HIS A 155 -1.27 -3.44 16.39
C HIS A 155 -2.24 -4.30 15.56
N GLY A 156 -2.29 -4.12 14.23
CA GLY A 156 -3.29 -4.72 13.35
C GLY A 156 -3.26 -6.25 13.28
N GLY A 157 -2.17 -6.88 13.75
CA GLY A 157 -2.13 -8.31 14.02
C GLY A 157 -2.05 -9.19 12.77
N HIS A 158 -1.54 -8.67 11.65
CA HIS A 158 -1.44 -9.38 10.36
C HIS A 158 -2.82 -9.79 9.84
N ARG A 159 -3.72 -8.80 9.82
CA ARG A 159 -5.03 -8.88 9.18
C ARG A 159 -5.15 -7.69 8.25
N ALA A 160 -5.39 -7.96 6.97
CA ALA A 160 -5.16 -6.99 5.90
C ALA A 160 -5.93 -5.67 6.12
N LEU A 161 -7.21 -5.72 6.53
CA LEU A 161 -8.00 -4.49 6.70
C LEU A 161 -7.50 -3.61 7.85
N ALA A 162 -7.07 -4.23 8.96
CA ALA A 162 -6.51 -3.49 10.09
C ALA A 162 -5.18 -2.85 9.70
N ASP A 163 -4.31 -3.61 9.04
CA ASP A 163 -2.99 -3.16 8.61
C ASP A 163 -3.07 -2.00 7.58
N ILE A 164 -4.08 -2.00 6.69
CA ILE A 164 -4.37 -0.84 5.80
C ILE A 164 -4.71 0.41 6.60
N LEU A 165 -5.65 0.32 7.53
CA LEU A 165 -6.08 1.50 8.30
C LEU A 165 -4.95 2.05 9.17
N GLU A 166 -4.09 1.18 9.69
CA GLU A 166 -2.86 1.59 10.36
C GLU A 166 -1.85 2.26 9.42
N SER A 167 -1.76 1.81 8.17
CA SER A 167 -0.94 2.43 7.12
C SER A 167 -1.46 3.83 6.73
N VAL A 168 -2.78 4.01 6.64
CA VAL A 168 -3.43 5.31 6.44
C VAL A 168 -3.11 6.26 7.60
N ARG A 169 -3.25 5.76 8.84
CA ARG A 169 -2.92 6.52 10.07
C ARG A 169 -1.44 6.89 10.13
N GLU A 170 -0.55 5.98 9.73
CA GLU A 170 0.88 6.24 9.66
C GLU A 170 1.19 7.36 8.65
N LEU A 171 0.55 7.36 7.47
CA LEU A 171 0.73 8.44 6.49
C LEU A 171 0.17 9.78 6.99
N ASP A 172 -0.98 9.79 7.67
CA ASP A 172 -1.50 11.01 8.32
C ASP A 172 -0.52 11.56 9.36
N TYR A 173 0.11 10.70 10.15
CA TYR A 173 1.16 11.11 11.09
C TYR A 173 2.34 11.79 10.36
N TYR A 174 2.87 11.19 9.29
CA TYR A 174 3.98 11.81 8.54
C TYR A 174 3.56 13.09 7.83
N ARG A 175 2.32 13.17 7.34
CA ARG A 175 1.77 14.40 6.76
C ARG A 175 1.83 15.58 7.74
N ARG A 176 1.63 15.32 9.03
CA ARG A 176 1.66 16.34 10.09
C ARG A 176 3.05 16.66 10.61
N THR A 177 4.00 15.72 10.51
CA THR A 177 5.27 15.80 11.24
C THR A 177 6.52 15.85 10.35
N PHE A 178 6.42 15.42 9.09
CA PHE A 178 7.55 15.29 8.17
C PHE A 178 7.35 16.02 6.84
N ILE A 179 6.10 16.20 6.41
CA ILE A 179 5.74 16.96 5.20
C ILE A 179 5.50 18.44 5.55
N ALA A 180 5.76 19.34 4.59
CA ALA A 180 5.50 20.76 4.77
C ALA A 180 4.05 21.02 5.19
N ALA A 181 3.86 21.82 6.25
CA ALA A 181 2.54 22.15 6.77
C ALA A 181 1.70 22.92 5.74
N ALA A 182 0.38 22.66 5.73
CA ALA A 182 -0.56 23.40 4.89
C ALA A 182 -0.53 24.91 5.20
N PRO A 183 -0.64 25.80 4.18
CA PRO A 183 -0.97 25.51 2.77
C PRO A 183 0.21 25.05 1.91
N GLY A 184 1.39 24.82 2.50
CA GLY A 184 2.63 24.52 1.79
C GLY A 184 3.44 25.78 1.45
N PRO A 185 4.65 25.61 0.91
CA PRO A 185 5.50 26.71 0.47
C PRO A 185 4.87 27.52 -0.67
N THR A 186 5.16 28.81 -0.73
CA THR A 186 4.75 29.69 -1.84
C THR A 186 5.44 29.30 -3.15
N SER A 187 4.89 29.73 -4.28
CA SER A 187 5.53 29.52 -5.59
C SER A 187 6.97 30.04 -5.64
N ASP A 188 7.25 31.19 -5.02
CA ASP A 188 8.60 31.76 -4.95
C ASP A 188 9.55 30.89 -4.11
N ALA A 189 9.09 30.40 -2.95
CA ALA A 189 9.88 29.51 -2.11
C ALA A 189 10.19 28.18 -2.81
N CYS A 190 9.23 27.62 -3.55
CA CYS A 190 9.44 26.45 -4.39
C CYS A 190 10.47 26.70 -5.50
N ALA A 191 10.39 27.84 -6.18
CA ALA A 191 11.32 28.20 -7.25
C ALA A 191 12.75 28.39 -6.72
N GLU A 192 12.91 28.98 -5.54
CA GLU A 192 14.22 29.12 -4.89
C GLU A 192 14.79 27.76 -4.47
N ALA A 193 13.98 26.89 -3.86
CA ALA A 193 14.41 25.54 -3.50
C ALA A 193 14.84 24.71 -4.72
N ALA A 194 14.12 24.86 -5.85
CA ALA A 194 14.47 24.22 -7.11
C ALA A 194 15.85 24.66 -7.61
N ARG A 195 16.10 25.97 -7.70
CA ARG A 195 17.42 26.52 -8.11
C ARG A 195 18.54 26.06 -7.19
N ALA A 196 18.32 26.07 -5.88
CA ALA A 196 19.31 25.60 -4.91
C ALA A 196 19.63 24.10 -5.09
N SER A 197 18.62 23.29 -5.40
CA SER A 197 18.79 21.87 -5.71
C SER A 197 19.57 21.67 -7.02
N GLU A 198 19.18 22.35 -8.10
CA GLU A 198 19.87 22.29 -9.39
C GLU A 198 21.36 22.67 -9.25
N ALA A 199 21.66 23.78 -8.57
CA ALA A 199 23.03 24.22 -8.32
C ALA A 199 23.84 23.19 -7.51
N ARG A 200 23.23 22.55 -6.51
CA ARG A 200 23.88 21.52 -5.70
C ARG A 200 24.22 20.26 -6.50
N PHE A 201 23.39 19.89 -7.48
CA PHE A 201 23.56 18.67 -8.27
C PHE A 201 24.21 18.89 -9.64
N ALA A 202 24.42 20.14 -10.07
CA ALA A 202 25.00 20.47 -11.38
C ALA A 202 26.27 19.67 -11.70
N SER A 203 27.24 19.65 -10.78
CA SER A 203 28.52 18.94 -10.98
C SER A 203 28.38 17.41 -11.08
N TRP A 204 27.26 16.83 -10.65
CA TRP A 204 26.99 15.39 -10.72
C TRP A 204 26.27 14.98 -12.00
N LEU A 205 25.59 15.94 -12.65
CA LEU A 205 24.78 15.73 -13.85
C LEU A 205 25.46 16.27 -15.12
N ASP A 206 26.57 16.99 -14.97
CA ASP A 206 27.50 17.32 -16.05
C ASP A 206 28.25 16.05 -16.50
N PHE A 207 27.55 15.17 -17.23
CA PHE A 207 28.18 14.08 -17.95
C PHE A 207 28.94 14.66 -19.15
N HIS A 208 30.27 14.66 -19.07
CA HIS A 208 31.15 14.71 -20.25
C HIS A 208 31.30 13.31 -20.85
#